data_AF-A0A950KH08-F1
#
_entry.id   AF-A0A950KH08-F1
#
_cell.length_a   1.000
_cell.length_b   1.000
_cell.length_c   1.000
_cell.angle_alpha   90.00
_cell.angle_beta   90.00
_cell.angle_gamma   90.00
#
_symmetry.space_group_name_H-M   'P 1'
#
loop_
_entity.id
_entity.type
_entity.pdbx_description
1 polymer ?
#
loop_
_entity_poly.entity_id
_entity_poly.type
_entity_poly.pdbx_seq_one_letter_code
_entity_poly.pdbx_strand_id
1 'polypeptide(L)'
;MAYRVSTMAGMLAAVLAGALADCLLQAFFAPSPVLTVLLMLFALSMLGVYLFFNASQKPRIGGTAGLHALIDTSLKEAAGGRSLFAGALRRFVSRKQSREMADMMNQLHNSRIFLKNIINHVADPIFVKDRQHRLVEGNSAFWRLMGKAEADVLGKTDYSFFPKDEADVFWEKDEEVFTTAKENINIEK
;
A
#
# COMPACT_ATOMS: atom_id res chain seq x y z
N MET A 1 13.08 -33.48 -45.13
CA MET A 1 12.04 -32.61 -44.51
C MET A 1 12.12 -32.56 -42.98
N ALA A 2 12.58 -33.63 -42.29
CA ALA A 2 12.69 -33.69 -40.82
C ALA A 2 13.69 -32.69 -40.18
N TYR A 3 14.77 -32.32 -40.88
CA TYR A 3 15.82 -31.45 -40.33
C TYR A 3 15.41 -29.99 -40.11
N ARG A 4 14.45 -29.47 -40.89
CA ARG A 4 13.93 -28.08 -40.77
C ARG A 4 12.96 -27.90 -39.60
N VAL A 5 12.27 -28.96 -39.18
CA VAL A 5 11.32 -28.93 -38.06
C VAL A 5 12.06 -28.89 -36.72
N SER A 6 13.20 -29.59 -36.62
CA SER A 6 14.04 -29.61 -35.41
C SER A 6 14.65 -28.25 -35.06
N THR A 7 15.08 -27.46 -36.05
CA THR A 7 15.69 -26.15 -35.83
C THR A 7 14.65 -25.08 -35.48
N MET A 8 13.47 -25.11 -36.10
CA MET A 8 12.37 -24.21 -35.72
C MET A 8 11.86 -24.48 -34.30
N ALA A 9 11.82 -25.75 -33.90
CA ALA A 9 11.40 -26.13 -32.55
C ALA A 9 12.44 -25.69 -31.48
N GLY A 10 13.74 -25.81 -31.77
CA GLY A 10 14.79 -25.28 -30.90
C GLY A 10 14.73 -23.75 -30.73
N MET A 11 14.46 -23.00 -31.80
CA MET A 11 14.30 -21.55 -31.75
C MET A 11 13.10 -21.12 -30.90
N LEU A 12 11.95 -21.78 -31.05
CA LEU A 12 10.74 -21.45 -30.29
C LEU A 12 10.94 -21.67 -28.78
N ALA A 13 11.63 -22.75 -28.40
CA ALA A 13 11.94 -23.03 -27.00
C ALA A 13 12.87 -21.98 -26.38
N ALA A 14 13.88 -21.50 -27.13
CA ALA A 14 14.78 -20.44 -26.67
C ALA A 14 14.05 -19.10 -26.47
N VAL A 15 13.14 -18.74 -27.39
CA VAL A 15 12.33 -17.52 -27.28
C VAL A 15 11.42 -17.56 -26.05
N LEU A 16 10.76 -18.69 -25.78
CA LEU A 16 9.92 -18.86 -24.61
C LEU A 16 10.71 -18.79 -23.30
N ALA A 17 11.91 -19.37 -23.25
CA ALA A 17 12.79 -19.30 -22.08
C ALA A 17 13.27 -17.86 -21.79
N GLY A 18 13.60 -17.08 -22.82
CA GLY A 18 13.95 -15.67 -22.69
C GLY A 18 12.79 -14.82 -22.17
N ALA A 19 11.60 -14.97 -22.79
CA ALA A 19 10.39 -14.26 -22.36
C ALA A 19 9.99 -14.59 -20.91
N LEU A 20 10.21 -15.84 -20.47
CA LEU A 20 10.00 -16.26 -19.09
C LEU A 20 10.94 -15.55 -18.11
N ALA A 21 12.24 -15.50 -18.44
CA ALA A 21 13.24 -14.84 -17.60
C ALA A 21 12.95 -13.33 -17.47
N ASP A 22 12.63 -12.67 -18.58
CA ASP A 22 12.28 -11.24 -18.58
C ASP A 22 11.00 -10.96 -17.77
N CYS A 23 9.98 -11.80 -17.89
CA CYS A 23 8.74 -11.63 -17.14
C CYS A 23 8.93 -11.82 -15.63
N LEU A 24 9.77 -12.79 -15.22
CA LEU A 24 10.14 -12.98 -13.81
C LEU A 24 10.95 -11.78 -13.28
N LEU A 25 11.86 -11.22 -14.08
CA LEU A 25 12.62 -10.03 -13.73
C LEU A 25 11.70 -8.81 -13.56
N GLN A 26 10.76 -8.61 -14.48
CA GLN A 26 9.75 -7.56 -14.39
C GLN A 26 8.83 -7.73 -13.18
N ALA A 27 8.45 -8.97 -12.84
CA ALA A 27 7.62 -9.25 -11.67
C ALA A 27 8.32 -8.85 -10.35
N PHE A 28 9.64 -9.01 -10.29
CA PHE A 28 10.46 -8.64 -9.15
C PHE A 28 10.52 -7.13 -8.93
N PHE A 29 10.63 -6.35 -10.01
CA PHE A 29 10.70 -4.88 -9.97
C PHE A 29 9.34 -4.16 -10.13
N ALA A 30 8.24 -4.89 -10.31
CA ALA A 30 6.93 -4.29 -10.54
C ALA A 30 6.55 -3.33 -9.39
N PRO A 31 6.00 -2.13 -9.67
CA PRO A 31 5.69 -1.13 -8.64
C PRO A 31 4.48 -1.48 -7.78
N SER A 32 3.59 -2.37 -8.23
CA SER A 32 2.38 -2.76 -7.49
C SER A 32 2.26 -4.27 -7.31
N PRO A 33 1.64 -4.74 -6.20
CA PRO A 33 1.45 -6.16 -5.94
C PRO A 33 0.53 -6.83 -6.98
N VAL A 34 -0.45 -6.09 -7.51
CA VAL A 34 -1.34 -6.56 -8.58
C VAL A 34 -0.55 -6.84 -9.86
N LEU A 35 0.35 -5.92 -10.24
CA LEU A 35 1.19 -6.11 -11.42
C LEU A 35 2.17 -7.28 -11.23
N THR A 36 2.75 -7.44 -10.03
CA THR A 36 3.58 -8.61 -9.71
C THR A 36 2.80 -9.92 -9.89
N VAL A 37 1.56 -10.01 -9.39
CA VAL A 37 0.73 -11.22 -9.53
C VAL A 37 0.37 -11.48 -10.99
N LEU A 38 -0.01 -10.45 -11.76
CA LEU A 38 -0.32 -10.59 -13.18
C LEU A 38 0.88 -11.09 -13.99
N LEU A 39 2.07 -10.53 -13.74
CA LEU A 39 3.31 -10.97 -14.38
C LEU A 39 3.69 -12.40 -13.96
N MET A 40 3.51 -12.75 -12.69
CA MET A 40 3.75 -14.13 -12.23
C MET A 40 2.77 -15.15 -12.82
N LEU A 41 1.49 -14.80 -12.98
CA LEU A 41 0.49 -15.64 -13.64
C LEU A 41 0.80 -15.81 -15.13
N PHE A 42 1.25 -14.74 -15.79
CA PHE A 42 1.71 -14.78 -17.17
C PHE A 42 2.97 -15.63 -17.35
N ALA A 43 3.95 -15.50 -16.44
CA ALA A 43 5.13 -16.36 -16.44
C ALA A 43 4.76 -17.84 -16.21
N LEU A 44 3.79 -18.14 -15.34
CA LEU A 44 3.33 -19.50 -15.09
C LEU A 44 2.66 -20.13 -16.33
N SER A 45 1.89 -19.36 -17.09
CA SER A 45 1.27 -19.85 -18.33
C SER A 45 2.30 -20.11 -19.43
N MET A 46 3.27 -19.19 -19.59
CA MET A 46 4.42 -19.36 -20.49
C MET A 46 5.26 -20.60 -20.13
N LEU A 47 5.44 -20.89 -18.84
CA LEU A 47 6.20 -22.04 -18.36
C LEU A 47 5.47 -23.35 -18.68
N GLY A 48 4.15 -23.36 -18.54
CA GLY A 48 3.31 -24.50 -18.95
C GLY A 48 3.44 -24.81 -20.44
N VAL A 49 3.39 -23.78 -21.30
CA VAL A 49 3.58 -23.92 -22.75
C VAL A 49 4.99 -24.43 -23.08
N TYR A 50 6.01 -23.89 -22.42
CA TYR A 50 7.40 -24.31 -22.58
C TYR A 50 7.60 -25.80 -22.23
N LEU A 51 7.09 -26.24 -21.08
CA LEU A 51 7.21 -27.63 -20.63
C LEU A 51 6.46 -28.60 -21.56
N PHE A 52 5.25 -28.25 -21.99
CA PHE A 52 4.47 -29.05 -22.93
C PHE A 52 5.19 -29.23 -24.26
N PHE A 53 5.74 -28.15 -24.80
CA PHE A 53 6.48 -28.16 -26.07
C PHE A 53 7.77 -28.97 -25.96
N ASN A 54 8.50 -28.86 -24.85
CA ASN A 54 9.71 -29.63 -24.59
C ASN A 54 9.40 -31.13 -24.41
N ALA A 55 8.31 -31.48 -23.71
CA ALA A 55 7.85 -32.86 -23.55
C ALA A 55 7.43 -33.49 -24.89
N SER A 56 6.83 -32.70 -25.78
CA SER A 56 6.42 -33.12 -27.13
C SER A 56 7.59 -33.47 -28.05
N GLN A 57 8.82 -33.06 -27.70
CA GLN A 57 10.04 -33.36 -28.46
C GLN A 57 10.80 -34.60 -27.96
N LYS A 58 10.39 -35.23 -26.84
CA LYS A 58 11.03 -36.47 -26.35
C LYS A 58 10.58 -37.68 -27.17
N PRO A 59 11.47 -38.66 -27.47
CA PRO A 59 11.11 -39.84 -28.23
C PRO A 59 10.04 -40.69 -27.52
N ARG A 60 9.06 -41.16 -28.29
CA ARG A 60 7.88 -41.90 -27.84
C ARG A 60 8.29 -43.30 -27.36
N ILE A 61 8.47 -43.49 -26.06
CA ILE A 61 8.67 -44.82 -25.47
C ILE A 61 7.32 -45.57 -25.54
N GLY A 62 7.32 -46.77 -26.12
CA GLY A 62 6.12 -47.53 -26.46
C GLY A 62 5.31 -48.02 -25.24
N GLY A 63 3.98 -48.01 -25.38
CA GLY A 63 3.01 -48.59 -24.44
C GLY A 63 2.16 -47.55 -23.69
N THR A 64 0.86 -47.81 -23.54
CA THR A 64 -0.09 -46.95 -22.81
C THR A 64 0.27 -46.82 -21.32
N ALA A 65 0.84 -47.86 -20.71
CA ALA A 65 1.26 -47.87 -19.30
C ALA A 65 2.40 -46.88 -18.99
N GLY A 66 3.38 -46.72 -19.90
CA GLY A 66 4.47 -45.75 -19.73
C GLY A 66 3.99 -44.30 -19.87
N LEU A 67 3.00 -44.06 -20.74
CA LEU A 67 2.37 -42.76 -20.91
C LEU A 67 1.56 -42.35 -19.67
N HIS A 68 0.79 -43.29 -19.08
CA HIS A 68 0.05 -43.02 -17.84
C HIS A 68 0.98 -42.68 -16.67
N ALA A 69 2.06 -43.45 -16.47
CA ALA A 69 3.01 -43.18 -15.39
C ALA A 69 3.76 -41.83 -15.54
N LEU A 70 4.10 -41.45 -16.77
CA LEU A 70 4.72 -40.15 -17.07
C LEU A 70 3.75 -38.98 -16.84
N ILE A 71 2.47 -39.15 -17.19
CA ILE A 71 1.42 -38.14 -16.96
C ILE A 71 1.19 -37.97 -15.45
N ASP A 72 1.06 -39.06 -14.70
CA ASP A 72 0.78 -39.01 -13.25
C ASP A 72 1.93 -38.39 -12.46
N THR A 73 3.18 -38.72 -12.83
CA THR A 73 4.37 -38.14 -12.18
C THR A 73 4.46 -36.64 -12.48
N SER A 74 4.25 -36.24 -13.74
CA SER A 74 4.24 -34.83 -14.15
C SER A 74 3.12 -34.04 -13.49
N LEU A 75 1.94 -34.64 -13.31
CA LEU A 75 0.80 -34.00 -12.63
C LEU A 75 1.07 -33.82 -11.13
N LYS A 76 1.71 -34.80 -10.46
CA LYS A 76 2.08 -34.69 -9.04
C LYS A 76 3.15 -33.63 -8.79
N GLU A 77 4.19 -33.60 -9.62
CA GLU A 77 5.24 -32.57 -9.55
C GLU A 77 4.66 -31.16 -9.82
N ALA A 78 3.78 -31.04 -10.81
CA ALA A 78 3.08 -29.79 -11.10
C ALA A 78 2.17 -29.34 -9.94
N ALA A 79 1.46 -30.27 -9.28
CA ALA A 79 0.62 -29.96 -8.13
C ALA A 79 1.43 -29.53 -6.90
N GLY A 80 2.54 -30.22 -6.60
CA GLY A 80 3.45 -29.84 -5.52
C GLY A 80 4.12 -28.48 -5.75
N GLY A 81 4.58 -28.23 -6.98
CA GLY A 81 5.14 -26.95 -7.38
C GLY A 81 4.14 -25.79 -7.28
N ARG A 82 2.87 -26.02 -7.66
CA ARG A 82 1.79 -25.02 -7.53
C ARG A 82 1.53 -24.61 -6.08
N SER A 83 1.52 -25.56 -5.15
CA SER A 83 1.30 -25.28 -3.72
C SER A 83 2.44 -24.46 -3.11
N LEU A 84 3.69 -24.85 -3.37
CA LEU A 84 4.87 -24.13 -2.90
C LEU A 84 4.95 -22.72 -3.48
N PHE A 85 4.67 -22.57 -4.77
CA PHE A 85 4.65 -21.28 -5.44
C PHE A 85 3.56 -20.35 -4.90
N ALA A 86 2.34 -20.85 -4.71
CA ALA A 86 1.25 -20.06 -4.13
C ALA A 86 1.59 -19.56 -2.72
N GLY A 87 2.24 -20.39 -1.90
CA GLY A 87 2.75 -20.00 -0.58
C GLY A 87 3.84 -18.94 -0.64
N ALA A 88 4.82 -19.11 -1.54
CA ALA A 88 5.90 -18.14 -1.74
C ALA A 88 5.39 -16.79 -2.26
N LEU A 89 4.50 -16.81 -3.24
CA LEU A 89 3.85 -15.60 -3.79
C LEU A 89 3.03 -14.89 -2.71
N ARG A 90 2.22 -15.62 -1.95
CA ARG A 90 1.47 -15.05 -0.82
C ARG A 90 2.41 -14.37 0.16
N ARG A 91 3.51 -15.03 0.55
CA ARG A 91 4.50 -14.47 1.48
C ARG A 91 5.19 -13.23 0.92
N PHE A 92 5.53 -13.24 -0.37
CA PHE A 92 6.15 -12.10 -1.06
C PHE A 92 5.20 -10.89 -1.09
N VAL A 93 3.96 -11.10 -1.56
CA VAL A 93 2.95 -10.04 -1.66
C VAL A 93 2.64 -9.46 -0.29
N SER A 94 2.41 -10.29 0.73
CA SER A 94 2.17 -9.81 2.09
C SER A 94 3.35 -9.02 2.64
N ARG A 95 4.59 -9.48 2.44
CA ARG A 95 5.79 -8.73 2.89
C ARG A 95 5.93 -7.39 2.20
N LYS A 96 5.66 -7.32 0.90
CA LYS A 96 5.74 -6.08 0.13
C LYS A 96 4.68 -5.07 0.61
N GLN A 97 3.43 -5.50 0.75
CA GLN A 97 2.34 -4.66 1.23
C GLN A 97 2.59 -4.15 2.65
N SER A 98 3.09 -5.00 3.57
CA SER A 98 3.42 -4.58 4.92
C SER A 98 4.54 -3.54 4.97
N ARG A 99 5.54 -3.65 4.09
CA ARG A 99 6.62 -2.66 3.99
C ARG A 99 6.11 -1.32 3.47
N GLU A 100 5.35 -1.32 2.39
CA GLU A 100 4.76 -0.10 1.83
C GLU A 100 3.87 0.63 2.84
N MET A 101 3.05 -0.12 3.60
CA MET A 101 2.22 0.46 4.66
C MET A 101 3.07 1.03 5.80
N ALA A 102 4.12 0.32 6.22
CA ALA A 102 5.02 0.81 7.27
C ALA A 102 5.75 2.09 6.84
N ASP A 103 6.24 2.14 5.60
CA ASP A 103 6.91 3.30 5.05
C ASP A 103 5.97 4.50 4.94
N MET A 104 4.74 4.30 4.45
CA MET A 104 3.72 5.35 4.39
C MET A 104 3.34 5.86 5.79
N MET A 105 3.17 4.95 6.76
CA MET A 105 2.88 5.30 8.15
C MET A 105 4.02 6.12 8.76
N ASN A 106 5.27 5.74 8.51
CA ASN A 106 6.44 6.49 8.97
C ASN A 106 6.51 7.89 8.33
N GLN A 107 6.23 8.01 7.03
CA GLN A 107 6.19 9.31 6.36
C GLN A 107 5.11 10.22 6.93
N LEU A 108 3.89 9.71 7.15
CA LEU A 108 2.80 10.46 7.78
C LEU A 108 3.16 10.87 9.21
N HIS A 109 3.74 9.96 9.98
CA HIS A 109 4.18 10.23 11.35
C HIS A 109 5.25 11.32 11.41
N ASN A 110 6.27 11.23 10.56
CA ASN A 110 7.35 12.21 10.48
C ASN A 110 6.84 13.58 10.03
N SER A 111 5.95 13.62 9.03
CA SER A 111 5.32 14.87 8.58
C SER A 111 4.49 15.50 9.71
N ARG A 112 3.72 14.69 10.45
CA ARG A 112 2.92 15.15 11.59
C ARG A 112 3.80 15.73 12.70
N ILE A 113 4.88 15.04 13.07
CA ILE A 113 5.85 15.53 14.08
C ILE A 113 6.48 16.83 13.60
N PHE A 114 6.93 16.88 12.34
CA PHE A 114 7.55 18.08 11.78
C PHE A 114 6.63 19.30 11.83
N LEU A 115 5.38 19.14 11.38
CA LEU A 115 4.37 20.21 11.44
C LEU A 115 4.05 20.61 12.89
N LYS A 116 3.88 19.63 13.79
CA LYS A 116 3.62 19.90 15.22
C LYS A 116 4.77 20.69 15.86
N ASN A 117 6.01 20.37 15.51
CA ASN A 117 7.18 21.10 15.98
C ASN A 117 7.22 22.53 15.46
N ILE A 118 6.93 22.75 14.16
CA ILE A 118 6.86 24.09 13.58
C ILE A 118 5.82 24.95 14.33
N ILE A 119 4.58 24.48 14.45
CA ILE A 119 3.52 25.26 15.11
C ILE A 119 3.82 25.52 16.60
N ASN A 120 4.52 24.59 17.27
CA ASN A 120 4.91 24.74 18.67
C ASN A 120 5.99 25.80 18.89
N HIS A 121 6.80 26.10 17.88
CA HIS A 121 7.81 27.16 17.94
C HIS A 121 7.25 28.55 17.58
N VAL A 122 6.04 28.64 17.05
CA VAL A 122 5.36 29.92 16.82
C VAL A 122 5.02 30.55 18.19
N ALA A 123 5.38 31.81 18.36
CA ALA A 123 5.13 32.55 19.61
C ALA A 123 3.65 32.87 19.81
N ASP A 124 2.92 33.04 18.70
CA ASP A 124 1.49 33.32 18.72
C ASP A 124 0.68 32.08 19.12
N PRO A 125 -0.30 32.22 20.03
CA PRO A 125 -1.25 31.17 20.35
C PRO A 125 -2.03 30.71 19.12
N ILE A 126 -1.94 29.42 18.81
CA ILE A 126 -2.70 28.78 17.73
C ILE A 126 -3.51 27.64 18.33
N PHE A 127 -4.80 27.60 18.03
CA PHE A 127 -5.70 26.52 18.43
C PHE A 127 -6.68 26.18 17.30
N VAL A 128 -7.29 25.00 17.41
CA VAL A 128 -8.29 24.50 16.47
C VAL A 128 -9.54 24.10 17.25
N LYS A 129 -10.70 24.50 16.75
CA LYS A 129 -12.01 24.07 17.24
C LYS A 129 -12.72 23.19 16.22
N ASP A 130 -13.51 22.22 16.68
CA ASP A 130 -14.43 21.46 15.83
C ASP A 130 -15.77 22.19 15.64
N ARG A 131 -16.68 21.60 14.85
CA ARG A 131 -18.03 22.13 14.60
C ARG A 131 -18.96 22.12 15.81
N GLN A 132 -18.53 21.56 16.93
CA GLN A 132 -19.25 21.62 18.19
C GLN A 132 -18.55 22.60 19.15
N HIS A 133 -17.71 23.49 18.63
CA HIS A 133 -16.91 24.47 19.35
C HIS A 133 -16.03 23.86 20.46
N ARG A 134 -15.63 22.60 20.31
CA ARG A 134 -14.67 21.97 21.22
C ARG A 134 -13.26 22.23 20.75
N LEU A 135 -12.38 22.57 21.68
CA LEU A 135 -10.94 22.67 21.41
C LEU A 135 -10.39 21.29 21.07
N VAL A 136 -9.91 21.11 19.84
CA VAL A 136 -9.38 19.83 19.36
C VAL A 136 -7.86 19.80 19.25
N GLU A 137 -7.22 20.97 19.19
CA GLU A 137 -5.76 21.07 19.15
C GLU A 137 -5.28 22.46 19.56
N GLY A 138 -4.05 22.53 20.08
CA GLY A 138 -3.36 23.77 20.40
C GLY A 138 -1.85 23.64 20.26
N ASN A 139 -1.17 24.77 20.02
CA ASN A 139 0.29 24.86 20.08
C ASN A 139 0.79 25.17 21.50
N SER A 140 2.10 25.08 21.70
CA SER A 140 2.72 25.35 23.01
C SER A 140 2.53 26.79 23.51
N ALA A 141 2.34 27.76 22.62
CA ALA A 141 1.99 29.13 23.03
C ALA A 141 0.55 29.21 23.59
N PHE A 142 -0.41 28.55 22.95
CA PHE A 142 -1.78 28.48 23.43
C PHE A 142 -1.90 27.81 24.80
N TRP A 143 -1.20 26.70 25.03
CA TRP A 143 -1.22 26.04 26.34
C TRP A 143 -0.63 26.91 27.46
N ARG A 144 0.41 27.69 27.14
CA ARG A 144 0.98 28.68 28.07
C ARG A 144 0.01 29.82 28.35
N LEU A 145 -0.69 30.32 27.32
CA LEU A 145 -1.73 31.35 27.46
C LEU A 145 -2.86 30.88 28.39
N MET A 146 -3.35 29.66 28.17
CA MET A 146 -4.43 29.08 28.98
C MET A 146 -4.01 28.79 30.43
N GLY A 147 -2.71 28.65 30.70
CA GLY A 147 -2.18 28.28 32.01
C GLY A 147 -2.68 26.92 32.53
N LYS A 148 -3.10 26.03 31.62
CA LYS A 148 -3.69 24.72 31.91
C LYS A 148 -3.00 23.63 31.10
N ALA A 149 -3.03 22.39 31.59
CA ALA A 149 -2.52 21.26 30.83
C ALA A 149 -3.44 20.95 29.64
N GLU A 150 -2.85 20.47 28.54
CA GLU A 150 -3.58 20.07 27.32
C GLU A 150 -4.75 19.11 27.63
N ALA A 151 -4.52 18.11 28.49
CA ALA A 151 -5.53 17.14 28.91
C ALA A 151 -6.74 17.76 29.64
N ASP A 152 -6.56 18.92 30.26
CA ASP A 152 -7.63 19.63 30.97
C ASP A 152 -8.45 20.54 30.06
N VAL A 153 -7.98 20.79 28.83
CA VAL A 153 -8.59 21.75 27.91
C VAL A 153 -9.18 21.07 26.67
N LEU A 154 -8.52 20.02 26.16
CA LEU A 154 -8.99 19.29 24.98
C LEU A 154 -10.41 18.74 25.15
N GLY A 155 -11.19 18.86 24.09
CA GLY A 155 -12.57 18.40 24.02
C GLY A 155 -13.58 19.28 24.77
N LYS A 156 -13.13 20.34 25.45
CA LYS A 156 -14.02 21.27 26.16
C LYS A 156 -14.36 22.47 25.29
N THR A 157 -15.46 23.12 25.63
CA THR A 157 -15.96 24.34 24.98
C THR A 157 -15.54 25.59 25.75
N ASP A 158 -15.61 26.76 25.13
CA ASP A 158 -15.27 28.04 25.77
C ASP A 158 -16.07 28.30 27.06
N TYR A 159 -17.32 27.82 27.13
CA TYR A 159 -18.16 27.88 28.34
C TYR A 159 -17.55 27.18 29.57
N SER A 160 -16.57 26.30 29.38
CA SER A 160 -15.85 25.65 30.49
C SER A 160 -14.79 26.55 31.11
N PHE A 161 -14.45 27.67 30.47
CA PHE A 161 -13.32 28.54 30.82
C PHE A 161 -13.69 30.01 30.98
N PHE A 162 -14.70 30.48 30.23
CA PHE A 162 -15.12 31.87 30.19
C PHE A 162 -16.55 32.04 30.71
N PRO A 163 -16.91 33.23 31.25
CA PRO A 163 -18.29 33.59 31.53
C PRO A 163 -19.18 33.41 30.30
N LYS A 164 -20.47 33.11 30.51
CA LYS A 164 -21.41 32.84 29.42
C LYS A 164 -21.43 33.93 28.36
N ASP A 165 -21.48 35.20 28.79
CA ASP A 165 -21.61 36.33 27.88
C ASP A 165 -20.37 36.49 26.96
N GLU A 166 -19.18 36.16 27.47
CA GLU A 166 -17.94 36.15 26.66
C GLU A 166 -17.90 34.95 25.72
N ALA A 167 -18.25 33.76 26.22
CA ALA A 167 -18.29 32.54 25.43
C ALA A 167 -19.30 32.63 24.26
N ASP A 168 -20.45 33.27 24.48
CA ASP A 168 -21.44 33.52 23.44
C ASP A 168 -20.85 34.37 22.29
N VAL A 169 -20.06 35.40 22.60
CA VAL A 169 -19.40 36.25 21.59
C VAL A 169 -18.38 35.46 20.78
N PHE A 170 -17.62 34.57 21.43
CA PHE A 170 -16.68 33.69 20.71
C PHE A 170 -17.42 32.74 19.78
N TRP A 171 -18.53 32.16 20.23
CA TRP A 171 -19.34 31.25 19.44
C TRP A 171 -19.98 31.93 18.23
N GLU A 172 -20.49 33.14 18.40
CA GLU A 172 -21.06 33.92 17.29
C GLU A 172 -20.01 34.15 16.18
N LYS A 173 -18.78 34.51 16.55
CA LYS A 173 -17.68 34.70 15.61
C LYS A 173 -17.25 33.39 14.96
N ASP A 174 -17.13 32.32 15.74
CA ASP A 174 -16.82 30.99 15.23
C ASP A 174 -17.87 30.56 14.19
N GLU A 175 -19.17 30.76 14.48
CA GLU A 175 -20.28 30.45 13.57
C GLU A 175 -20.26 31.28 12.27
N GLU A 176 -19.84 32.54 12.34
CA GLU A 176 -19.64 33.37 11.15
C GLU A 176 -18.56 32.77 10.23
N VAL A 177 -17.40 32.39 10.79
CA VAL A 177 -16.31 31.75 10.03
C VAL A 177 -16.77 30.41 9.47
N PHE A 178 -17.48 29.64 10.27
CA PHE A 178 -18.02 28.34 9.93
C PHE A 178 -19.05 28.39 8.80
N THR A 179 -19.88 29.43 8.74
CA THR A 179 -20.91 29.58 7.71
C THR A 179 -20.36 30.22 6.43
N THR A 180 -19.46 31.19 6.56
CA THR A 180 -18.94 31.96 5.42
C THR A 180 -17.69 31.37 4.79
N ALA A 181 -16.97 30.52 5.53
CA ALA A 181 -15.62 30.04 5.21
C ALA A 181 -14.60 31.16 4.95
N LYS A 182 -14.87 32.37 5.44
CA LYS A 182 -13.96 33.52 5.38
C LYS A 182 -13.29 33.70 6.74
N GLU A 183 -12.04 34.14 6.70
CA GLU A 183 -11.32 34.53 7.91
C GLU A 183 -12.03 35.70 8.60
N ASN A 184 -12.14 35.64 9.92
CA ASN A 184 -12.56 36.75 10.76
C ASN A 184 -11.34 37.21 11.58
N ILE A 185 -10.89 38.45 11.34
CA ILE A 185 -9.76 39.05 12.07
C ILE A 185 -10.33 39.98 13.12
N ASN A 186 -10.29 39.56 14.38
CA ASN A 186 -10.75 40.36 15.51
C ASN A 186 -9.56 40.88 16.33
N ILE A 187 -9.56 42.17 16.66
CA ILE A 187 -8.61 42.77 17.60
C ILE A 187 -9.32 42.89 18.94
N GLU A 188 -9.01 41.98 19.86
CA GLU A 188 -9.50 42.08 21.25
C GLU A 188 -8.71 43.20 21.94
N LYS A 189 -9.43 44.24 22.38
CA LYS A 189 -8.89 45.43 23.03
C LYS A 189 -8.76 45.24 24.53
#